data_AF-A0A1J5Q5G2-F1
#
_entry.id   AF-A0A1J5Q5G2-F1
#
_cell.length_a   1.000
_cell.length_b   1.000
_cell.length_c   1.000
_cell.angle_alpha   90.00
_cell.angle_beta   90.00
_cell.angle_gamma   90.00
#
_symmetry.space_group_name_H-M   'P 1'
#
loop_
_entity.id
_entity.type
_entity.pdbx_description
1 polymer ?
#
loop_
_entity_poly.entity_id
_entity_poly.type
_entity_poly.pdbx_seq_one_letter_code
_entity_poly.pdbx_strand_id
1 'polypeptide(L)'
;MSTLISPTPDVIAASYAGALYGLELSNTDIVVVNSTAAANGGNINSLLNSVFNADFSSYTNAQVAAIVAHNVGLAGTLATAATVYITDTLNAAVPGTQGQTIATILRLFAGLTSDPTWGAAALAWNSQVTTADNYANNAANMTRAPLSVGFTSTLTGTGAIFNGGIGNHTFNGTASDGGGGASGNTFNGSYFITGGAGVNTLNISPNFAIGAGDAVTSLQTDSIWAHVSHIQNVVIATNAGAQNITTGADFNTAFAQGINLMEISSGGAITDDMSSFSGAATLVTSSGAGAQTITTGSGLATVNATSTAGALTINGANLTAVIATTTGAGAQTIGTTNGAALVTVTATDVSGSQTITSTSPLAVSVNATSVSGQQSITTGLGNDIITLSNDTAGATINAGAGTNTIVLGVGHSAVDAITVTGLVGARDNITYFSLSVSDTLALGTTVVLTSAQLGGGFTVTNGIATGGTNVAFMAAAESSTTAGVVAHNDGNNTYVVASDGSGNSAHASIIELVGVNTATAVGGGGATAIHIL
;
A
#
# COMPACT_ATOMS: atom_id res chain seq x y z
N MET A 1 2.68 -39.88 10.52
CA MET A 1 2.47 -40.80 9.37
C MET A 1 1.53 -40.11 8.42
N SER A 2 2.04 -39.46 7.38
CA SER A 2 1.20 -38.93 6.30
C SER A 2 0.66 -40.11 5.51
N THR A 3 -0.66 -40.18 5.35
CA THR A 3 -1.34 -41.18 4.54
C THR A 3 -0.78 -41.11 3.12
N LEU A 4 -0.14 -42.20 2.64
CA LEU A 4 0.06 -42.37 1.21
C LEU A 4 -1.29 -42.12 0.54
N ILE A 5 -1.31 -41.22 -0.45
CA ILE A 5 -2.51 -40.98 -1.24
C ILE A 5 -2.91 -42.34 -1.82
N SER A 6 -4.10 -42.84 -1.47
CA SER A 6 -4.61 -44.08 -2.03
C SER A 6 -4.69 -43.87 -3.55
N PRO A 7 -4.06 -44.72 -4.39
CA PRO A 7 -3.95 -44.46 -5.81
C PRO A 7 -5.29 -44.77 -6.48
N THR A 8 -6.26 -43.87 -6.36
CA THR A 8 -7.47 -43.86 -7.17
C THR A 8 -7.12 -43.37 -8.58
N PRO A 9 -7.92 -43.73 -9.61
CA PRO A 9 -7.77 -43.15 -10.94
C PRO A 9 -7.79 -41.62 -10.92
N ASP A 10 -8.57 -41.01 -10.03
CA ASP A 10 -8.70 -39.55 -9.89
C ASP A 10 -7.38 -38.90 -9.49
N VAL A 11 -6.76 -39.40 -8.43
CA VAL A 11 -5.48 -38.90 -7.93
C VAL A 11 -4.38 -39.05 -8.98
N ILE A 12 -4.36 -40.19 -9.70
CA ILE A 12 -3.37 -40.43 -10.76
C ILE A 12 -3.59 -39.43 -11.90
N ALA A 13 -4.83 -39.18 -12.31
CA ALA A 13 -5.15 -38.24 -13.37
C ALA A 13 -4.87 -36.79 -12.98
N ALA A 14 -5.22 -36.38 -11.76
CA ALA A 14 -4.92 -35.05 -11.23
C ALA A 14 -3.40 -34.81 -11.17
N SER A 15 -2.64 -35.79 -10.66
CA SER A 15 -1.18 -35.77 -10.63
C SER A 15 -0.57 -35.68 -12.04
N TYR A 16 -1.07 -36.50 -12.96
CA TYR A 16 -0.60 -36.52 -14.34
C TYR A 16 -0.89 -35.20 -15.07
N ALA A 17 -2.11 -34.67 -14.92
CA ALA A 17 -2.53 -33.41 -15.53
C ALA A 17 -1.73 -32.22 -14.97
N GLY A 18 -1.53 -32.19 -13.65
CA GLY A 18 -0.70 -31.18 -13.00
C GLY A 18 0.74 -31.20 -13.53
N ALA A 19 1.35 -32.37 -13.65
CA ALA A 19 2.75 -32.49 -14.04
C ALA A 19 3.00 -32.15 -15.52
N LEU A 20 2.11 -32.56 -16.43
CA LEU A 20 2.32 -32.36 -17.87
C LEU A 20 1.76 -31.04 -18.40
N TYR A 21 0.66 -30.56 -17.83
CA TYR A 21 -0.05 -29.39 -18.34
C TYR A 21 -0.02 -28.20 -17.37
N GLY A 22 0.34 -28.41 -16.10
CA GLY A 22 0.22 -27.37 -15.09
C GLY A 22 -1.23 -26.97 -14.85
N LEU A 23 -2.16 -27.93 -14.89
CA LEU A 23 -3.61 -27.70 -14.76
C LEU A 23 -4.27 -28.57 -13.69
N GLU A 24 -5.37 -28.07 -13.14
CA GLU A 24 -6.38 -28.83 -12.40
C GLU A 24 -7.47 -29.28 -13.39
N LEU A 25 -7.84 -30.56 -13.35
CA LEU A 25 -8.89 -31.10 -14.20
C LEU A 25 -10.27 -30.57 -13.75
N SER A 26 -11.15 -30.31 -14.70
CA SER A 26 -12.56 -30.02 -14.37
C SER A 26 -13.28 -31.28 -13.88
N ASN A 27 -14.44 -31.10 -13.25
CA ASN A 27 -15.30 -32.21 -12.90
C ASN A 27 -15.79 -33.00 -14.12
N THR A 28 -15.99 -32.32 -15.25
CA THR A 28 -16.32 -33.00 -16.51
C THR A 28 -15.16 -33.89 -16.99
N ASP A 29 -13.92 -33.41 -16.90
CA ASP A 29 -12.74 -34.20 -17.27
C ASP A 29 -12.59 -35.45 -16.39
N ILE A 30 -12.75 -35.32 -15.06
CA ILE A 30 -12.54 -36.45 -14.15
C ILE A 30 -13.62 -37.54 -14.29
N VAL A 31 -14.86 -37.16 -14.63
CA VAL A 31 -15.92 -38.12 -14.96
C VAL A 31 -15.58 -38.93 -16.22
N VAL A 32 -14.98 -38.29 -17.23
CA VAL A 32 -14.51 -38.98 -18.45
C VAL A 32 -13.34 -39.91 -18.15
N VAL A 33 -12.39 -39.47 -17.32
CA VAL A 33 -11.27 -40.31 -16.86
C VAL A 33 -11.79 -41.57 -16.18
N ASN A 34 -12.71 -41.42 -15.22
CA ASN A 34 -13.24 -42.54 -14.44
C ASN A 34 -14.03 -43.53 -15.29
N SER A 35 -14.89 -43.04 -16.19
CA SER A 35 -15.64 -43.91 -17.10
C SER A 35 -14.71 -44.68 -18.04
N THR A 36 -13.64 -44.03 -18.53
CA THR A 36 -12.64 -44.67 -19.39
C THR A 36 -11.79 -45.69 -18.63
N ALA A 37 -11.38 -45.38 -17.39
CA ALA A 37 -10.64 -46.31 -16.55
C ALA A 37 -11.51 -47.54 -16.21
N ALA A 38 -12.78 -47.34 -15.86
CA ALA A 38 -13.73 -48.43 -15.59
C ALA A 38 -13.93 -49.35 -16.81
N ALA A 39 -14.07 -48.78 -18.01
CA ALA A 39 -14.18 -49.54 -19.25
C ALA A 39 -12.93 -50.39 -19.55
N ASN A 40 -11.76 -50.01 -19.02
CA ASN A 40 -10.50 -50.73 -19.14
C ASN A 40 -10.17 -51.60 -17.90
N GLY A 41 -11.18 -52.05 -17.15
CA GLY A 41 -11.00 -52.92 -15.99
C GLY A 41 -10.32 -52.22 -14.80
N GLY A 42 -10.44 -50.89 -14.70
CA GLY A 42 -9.79 -50.06 -13.69
C GLY A 42 -8.36 -49.63 -14.04
N ASN A 43 -7.85 -49.95 -15.23
CA ASN A 43 -6.50 -49.60 -15.64
C ASN A 43 -6.44 -48.27 -16.40
N ILE A 44 -5.92 -47.23 -15.76
CA ILE A 44 -5.78 -45.89 -16.34
C ILE A 44 -4.58 -45.77 -17.32
N ASN A 45 -3.62 -46.69 -17.31
CA ASN A 45 -2.36 -46.54 -18.07
C ASN A 45 -2.57 -46.43 -19.59
N SER A 46 -3.54 -47.15 -20.14
CA SER A 46 -3.87 -47.04 -21.58
C SER A 46 -4.34 -45.63 -21.95
N LEU A 47 -5.14 -44.99 -21.07
CA LEU A 47 -5.57 -43.60 -21.25
C LEU A 47 -4.37 -42.65 -21.19
N LEU A 48 -3.49 -42.80 -20.19
CA LEU A 48 -2.31 -41.95 -20.05
C LEU A 48 -1.38 -42.02 -21.27
N ASN A 49 -1.13 -43.23 -21.79
CA ASN A 49 -0.34 -43.42 -23.00
C ASN A 49 -1.00 -42.80 -24.24
N SER A 50 -2.33 -42.94 -24.36
CA SER A 50 -3.10 -42.33 -25.45
C SER A 50 -2.99 -40.81 -25.42
N VAL A 51 -3.19 -40.20 -24.26
CA VAL A 51 -3.09 -38.75 -24.04
C VAL A 51 -1.66 -38.26 -24.30
N PHE A 52 -0.65 -38.98 -23.80
CA PHE A 52 0.75 -38.65 -24.05
C PHE A 52 1.08 -38.61 -25.55
N ASN A 53 0.69 -39.64 -26.28
CA ASN A 53 0.97 -39.73 -27.72
C ASN A 53 0.21 -38.66 -28.51
N ALA A 54 -1.01 -38.32 -28.08
CA ALA A 54 -1.80 -37.27 -28.72
C ALA A 54 -1.13 -35.88 -28.57
N ASP A 55 -0.74 -35.52 -27.35
CA ASP A 55 -0.41 -34.14 -27.02
C ASP A 55 1.10 -33.84 -26.99
N PHE A 56 1.93 -34.86 -26.75
CA PHE A 56 3.38 -34.71 -26.56
C PHE A 56 4.24 -35.41 -27.62
N SER A 57 3.65 -35.99 -28.67
CA SER A 57 4.40 -36.68 -29.73
C SER A 57 5.35 -35.76 -30.52
N SER A 58 5.13 -34.45 -30.51
CA SER A 58 6.02 -33.45 -31.12
C SER A 58 7.17 -33.01 -30.20
N TYR A 59 7.15 -33.41 -28.93
CA TYR A 59 8.17 -33.07 -27.94
C TYR A 59 9.20 -34.19 -27.82
N THR A 60 10.47 -33.82 -27.62
CA THR A 60 11.50 -34.78 -27.21
C THR A 60 11.30 -35.18 -25.75
N ASN A 61 11.78 -36.37 -25.37
CA ASN A 61 11.76 -36.83 -23.98
C ASN A 61 12.43 -35.84 -23.01
N ALA A 62 13.48 -35.14 -23.46
CA ALA A 62 14.16 -34.12 -22.66
C ALA A 62 13.29 -32.87 -22.43
N GLN A 63 12.52 -32.44 -23.44
CA GLN A 63 11.58 -31.31 -23.28
C GLN A 63 10.42 -31.69 -22.35
N VAL A 64 9.87 -32.89 -22.49
CA VAL A 64 8.85 -33.41 -21.57
C VAL A 64 9.38 -33.49 -20.14
N ALA A 65 10.61 -33.98 -19.96
CA ALA A 65 11.26 -34.05 -18.65
C ALA A 65 11.43 -32.67 -18.00
N ALA A 66 11.76 -31.65 -18.78
CA ALA A 66 11.85 -30.27 -18.29
C ALA A 66 10.47 -29.72 -17.87
N ILE A 67 9.42 -29.98 -18.66
CA ILE A 67 8.04 -29.60 -18.34
C ILE A 67 7.59 -30.25 -17.02
N VAL A 68 7.81 -31.56 -16.88
CA VAL A 68 7.44 -32.30 -15.66
C VAL A 68 8.20 -31.76 -14.45
N ALA A 69 9.53 -31.60 -14.54
CA ALA A 69 10.34 -31.09 -13.43
C ALA A 69 9.91 -29.67 -13.01
N HIS A 70 9.58 -28.82 -13.98
CA HIS A 70 9.07 -27.47 -13.73
C HIS A 70 7.72 -27.50 -13.01
N ASN A 71 6.74 -28.24 -13.54
CA ASN A 71 5.37 -28.23 -13.04
C ASN A 71 5.20 -28.95 -11.70
N VAL A 72 6.07 -29.90 -11.35
CA VAL A 72 6.10 -30.49 -10.01
C VAL A 72 6.82 -29.60 -8.97
N GLY A 73 7.21 -28.38 -9.35
CA GLY A 73 7.76 -27.36 -8.45
C GLY A 73 9.26 -27.52 -8.15
N LEU A 74 10.02 -28.23 -8.97
CA LEU A 74 11.46 -28.37 -8.77
C LEU A 74 12.23 -27.18 -9.35
N ALA A 75 13.28 -26.75 -8.66
CA ALA A 75 14.16 -25.67 -9.10
C ALA A 75 15.65 -26.00 -8.87
N GLY A 76 16.54 -25.24 -9.52
CA GLY A 76 17.99 -25.32 -9.32
C GLY A 76 18.60 -26.70 -9.61
N THR A 77 19.43 -27.18 -8.69
CA THR A 77 20.11 -28.50 -8.80
C THR A 77 19.12 -29.66 -8.78
N LEU A 78 17.99 -29.54 -8.06
CA LEU A 78 16.93 -30.55 -8.04
C LEU A 78 16.23 -30.65 -9.38
N ALA A 79 15.88 -29.51 -10.01
CA ALA A 79 15.30 -29.51 -11.36
C ALA A 79 16.25 -30.15 -12.38
N THR A 80 17.54 -29.79 -12.32
CA THR A 80 18.56 -30.36 -13.22
C THR A 80 18.68 -31.88 -13.07
N ALA A 81 18.79 -32.37 -11.83
CA ALA A 81 18.89 -33.80 -11.55
C ALA A 81 17.61 -34.56 -11.95
N ALA A 82 16.43 -33.98 -11.69
CA ALA A 82 15.15 -34.58 -12.07
C ALA A 82 14.99 -34.63 -13.59
N THR A 83 15.33 -33.57 -14.33
CA THR A 83 15.25 -33.57 -15.79
C THR A 83 16.13 -34.66 -16.40
N VAL A 84 17.36 -34.86 -15.89
CA VAL A 84 18.23 -35.97 -16.33
C VAL A 84 17.58 -37.32 -16.05
N TYR A 85 17.17 -37.56 -14.80
CA TYR A 85 16.54 -38.82 -14.40
C TYR A 85 15.29 -39.15 -15.23
N ILE A 86 14.40 -38.16 -15.42
CA ILE A 86 13.16 -38.34 -16.18
C ILE A 86 13.48 -38.61 -17.65
N THR A 87 14.43 -37.88 -18.24
CA THR A 87 14.85 -38.09 -19.63
C THR A 87 15.35 -39.51 -19.86
N ASP A 88 16.25 -40.00 -19.00
CA ASP A 88 16.81 -41.34 -19.09
C ASP A 88 15.73 -42.42 -18.92
N THR A 89 14.82 -42.20 -17.96
CA THR A 89 13.70 -43.12 -17.71
C THR A 89 12.73 -43.18 -18.89
N LEU A 90 12.44 -42.04 -19.53
CA LEU A 90 11.60 -41.98 -20.74
C LEU A 90 12.28 -42.59 -21.96
N ASN A 91 13.60 -42.43 -22.10
CA ASN A 91 14.38 -43.06 -23.18
C ASN A 91 14.44 -44.59 -23.03
N ALA A 92 14.45 -45.10 -21.78
CA ALA A 92 14.43 -46.53 -21.50
C ALA A 92 13.02 -47.16 -21.58
N ALA A 93 11.97 -46.34 -21.65
CA ALA A 93 10.59 -46.83 -21.73
C ALA A 93 10.32 -47.53 -23.08
N VAL A 94 9.47 -48.56 -23.06
CA VAL A 94 9.00 -49.21 -24.28
C VAL A 94 8.24 -48.17 -25.12
N PRO A 95 8.49 -48.07 -26.45
CA PRO A 95 7.79 -47.11 -27.29
C PRO A 95 6.26 -47.21 -27.15
N GLY A 96 5.59 -46.07 -26.93
CA GLY A 96 4.15 -46.00 -26.70
C GLY A 96 3.73 -46.15 -25.23
N THR A 97 4.67 -46.32 -24.30
CA THR A 97 4.40 -46.46 -22.86
C THR A 97 4.87 -45.28 -22.01
N GLN A 98 5.23 -44.16 -22.64
CA GLN A 98 5.79 -42.99 -21.96
C GLN A 98 4.80 -42.39 -20.94
N GLY A 99 3.49 -42.37 -21.23
CA GLY A 99 2.48 -41.83 -20.30
C GLY A 99 2.43 -42.58 -18.97
N GLN A 100 2.38 -43.92 -19.00
CA GLN A 100 2.44 -44.70 -17.75
C GLN A 100 3.79 -44.59 -17.04
N THR A 101 4.88 -44.36 -17.78
CA THR A 101 6.21 -44.13 -17.20
C THR A 101 6.23 -42.83 -16.39
N ILE A 102 5.65 -41.74 -16.90
CA ILE A 102 5.51 -40.48 -16.16
C ILE A 102 4.70 -40.68 -14.89
N ALA A 103 3.54 -41.35 -14.95
CA ALA A 103 2.75 -41.63 -13.75
C ALA A 103 3.53 -42.46 -12.70
N THR A 104 4.39 -43.37 -13.14
CA THR A 104 5.28 -44.13 -12.25
C THR A 104 6.33 -43.24 -11.60
N ILE A 105 6.95 -42.33 -12.35
CA ILE A 105 7.89 -41.34 -11.84
C ILE A 105 7.21 -40.45 -10.79
N LEU A 106 6.02 -39.93 -11.09
CA LEU A 106 5.28 -39.05 -10.16
C LEU A 106 4.93 -39.77 -8.85
N ARG A 107 4.56 -41.05 -8.93
CA ARG A 107 4.30 -41.88 -7.74
C ARG A 107 5.56 -42.16 -6.94
N LEU A 108 6.70 -42.38 -7.60
CA LEU A 108 7.98 -42.51 -6.92
C LEU A 108 8.32 -41.21 -6.18
N PHE A 109 8.24 -40.07 -6.87
CA PHE A 109 8.52 -38.75 -6.30
C PHE A 109 7.59 -38.42 -5.11
N ALA A 110 6.28 -38.66 -5.26
CA ALA A 110 5.29 -38.53 -4.19
C ALA A 110 5.62 -39.37 -2.94
N GLY A 111 6.35 -40.48 -3.10
CA GLY A 111 6.80 -41.34 -2.01
C GLY A 111 8.02 -40.83 -1.25
N LEU A 112 8.77 -39.87 -1.79
CA LEU A 112 10.03 -39.36 -1.22
C LEU A 112 9.85 -38.38 -0.06
N THR A 113 8.66 -38.28 0.56
CA THR A 113 8.33 -37.25 1.59
C THR A 113 9.25 -37.21 2.81
N SER A 114 10.01 -38.28 3.07
CA SER A 114 10.99 -38.34 4.17
C SER A 114 12.46 -38.24 3.70
N ASP A 115 12.69 -38.06 2.41
CA ASP A 115 14.03 -37.93 1.83
C ASP A 115 14.63 -36.55 2.18
N PRO A 116 15.89 -36.47 2.64
CA PRO A 116 16.50 -35.21 3.05
C PRO A 116 16.75 -34.23 1.90
N THR A 117 16.78 -34.71 0.66
CA THR A 117 17.02 -33.90 -0.54
C THR A 117 15.71 -33.56 -1.26
N TRP A 118 14.80 -34.53 -1.37
CA TRP A 118 13.57 -34.42 -2.18
C TRP A 118 12.30 -34.28 -1.37
N GLY A 119 12.33 -34.51 -0.05
CA GLY A 119 11.12 -34.65 0.78
C GLY A 119 10.26 -33.40 0.87
N ALA A 120 10.88 -32.21 0.95
CA ALA A 120 10.14 -30.94 0.96
C ALA A 120 9.35 -30.73 -0.34
N ALA A 121 9.98 -30.96 -1.49
CA ALA A 121 9.33 -30.84 -2.79
C ALA A 121 8.27 -31.92 -3.02
N ALA A 122 8.52 -33.16 -2.57
CA ALA A 122 7.54 -34.24 -2.62
C ALA A 122 6.29 -33.95 -1.76
N LEU A 123 6.46 -33.34 -0.58
CA LEU A 123 5.35 -32.90 0.27
C LEU A 123 4.55 -31.78 -0.41
N ALA A 124 5.22 -30.78 -1.01
CA ALA A 124 4.57 -29.71 -1.75
C ALA A 124 3.75 -30.26 -2.93
N TRP A 125 4.35 -31.15 -3.73
CA TRP A 125 3.67 -31.83 -4.84
C TRP A 125 2.44 -32.61 -4.37
N ASN A 126 2.54 -33.40 -3.30
CA ASN A 126 1.40 -34.16 -2.76
C ASN A 126 0.25 -33.24 -2.31
N SER A 127 0.58 -32.07 -1.75
CA SER A 127 -0.41 -31.05 -1.43
C SER A 127 -1.09 -30.51 -2.69
N GLN A 128 -0.34 -30.22 -3.75
CA GLN A 128 -0.89 -29.76 -5.04
C GLN A 128 -1.81 -30.81 -5.67
N VAL A 129 -1.41 -32.08 -5.67
CA VAL A 129 -2.23 -33.20 -6.17
C VAL A 129 -3.53 -33.33 -5.37
N THR A 130 -3.47 -33.16 -4.05
CA THR A 130 -4.67 -33.20 -3.19
C THR A 130 -5.62 -32.04 -3.51
N THR A 131 -5.10 -30.83 -3.71
CA THR A 131 -5.90 -29.67 -4.12
C THR A 131 -6.53 -29.89 -5.49
N ALA A 132 -5.76 -30.36 -6.48
CA ALA A 132 -6.24 -30.64 -7.82
C ALA A 132 -7.30 -31.75 -7.86
N ASP A 133 -7.13 -32.81 -7.06
CA ASP A 133 -8.12 -33.89 -6.91
C ASP A 133 -9.43 -33.37 -6.29
N ASN A 134 -9.34 -32.56 -5.21
CA ASN A 134 -10.50 -31.91 -4.61
C ASN A 134 -11.20 -30.95 -5.58
N TYR A 135 -10.43 -30.18 -6.36
CA TYR A 135 -10.97 -29.29 -7.38
C TYR A 135 -11.75 -30.07 -8.43
N ALA A 136 -11.17 -31.15 -8.95
CA ALA A 136 -11.78 -32.01 -9.96
C ALA A 136 -13.04 -32.72 -9.45
N ASN A 137 -13.06 -33.14 -8.18
CA ASN A 137 -14.22 -33.82 -7.61
C ASN A 137 -15.38 -32.89 -7.20
N ASN A 138 -15.20 -31.56 -7.27
CA ASN A 138 -16.27 -30.61 -7.00
C ASN A 138 -17.12 -30.36 -8.26
N ALA A 139 -18.40 -30.76 -8.21
CA ALA A 139 -19.35 -30.64 -9.32
C ALA A 139 -19.57 -29.20 -9.83
N ALA A 140 -19.24 -28.17 -9.05
CA ALA A 140 -19.32 -26.77 -9.48
C ALA A 140 -18.18 -26.37 -10.44
N ASN A 141 -17.07 -27.11 -10.43
CA ASN A 141 -15.88 -26.79 -11.22
C ASN A 141 -15.97 -27.39 -12.62
N MET A 142 -16.69 -26.69 -13.50
CA MET A 142 -16.97 -27.15 -14.87
C MET A 142 -15.88 -26.78 -15.90
N THR A 143 -14.86 -26.03 -15.49
CA THR A 143 -13.75 -25.62 -16.36
C THR A 143 -12.42 -26.02 -15.73
N ARG A 144 -11.41 -26.30 -16.56
CA ARG A 144 -10.04 -26.52 -16.08
C ARG A 144 -9.52 -25.25 -15.42
N ALA A 145 -8.68 -25.38 -14.41
CA ALA A 145 -7.98 -24.26 -13.79
C ALA A 145 -6.46 -24.43 -13.96
N PRO A 146 -5.68 -23.34 -13.88
CA PRO A 146 -4.24 -23.47 -13.62
C PRO A 146 -4.00 -24.28 -12.35
N LEU A 147 -3.00 -25.16 -12.35
CA LEU A 147 -2.60 -25.91 -11.16
C LEU A 147 -2.35 -24.90 -10.03
N SER A 148 -3.05 -25.07 -8.90
CA SER A 148 -2.77 -24.29 -7.70
C SER A 148 -1.42 -24.71 -7.15
N VAL A 149 -0.39 -24.01 -7.61
CA VAL A 149 1.00 -24.31 -7.30
C VAL A 149 1.45 -23.70 -5.96
N GLY A 150 0.63 -22.84 -5.35
CA GLY A 150 0.85 -22.26 -4.03
C GLY A 150 0.66 -23.25 -2.88
N PHE A 151 1.47 -23.14 -1.84
CA PHE A 151 1.29 -23.88 -0.59
C PHE A 151 1.38 -22.94 0.61
N THR A 152 0.79 -23.38 1.73
CA THR A 152 0.98 -22.74 3.04
C THR A 152 1.87 -23.62 3.90
N SER A 153 3.03 -23.12 4.31
CA SER A 153 3.98 -23.83 5.18
C SER A 153 4.13 -23.11 6.51
N THR A 154 4.17 -23.87 7.61
CA THR A 154 4.53 -23.34 8.92
C THR A 154 6.00 -23.62 9.18
N LEU A 155 6.77 -22.57 9.45
CA LEU A 155 8.17 -22.68 9.83
C LEU A 155 8.25 -23.41 11.17
N THR A 156 9.12 -24.42 11.27
CA THR A 156 9.33 -25.20 12.49
C THR A 156 10.82 -25.52 12.67
N GLY A 157 11.29 -25.54 13.92
CA GLY A 157 12.68 -25.88 14.25
C GLY A 157 13.68 -24.72 14.09
N THR A 158 14.92 -25.03 13.68
CA THR A 158 15.99 -24.07 13.35
C THR A 158 16.66 -24.50 12.05
N GLY A 159 16.93 -23.57 11.13
CA GLY A 159 17.75 -23.84 9.94
C GLY A 159 17.08 -24.61 8.79
N ALA A 160 15.74 -24.59 8.67
CA ALA A 160 15.07 -25.23 7.55
C ALA A 160 15.20 -24.41 6.25
N ILE A 161 15.28 -25.12 5.12
CA ILE A 161 15.26 -24.55 3.77
C ILE A 161 13.86 -24.70 3.21
N PHE A 162 13.22 -23.59 2.88
CA PHE A 162 11.93 -23.53 2.23
C PHE A 162 12.07 -22.88 0.87
N ASN A 163 11.68 -23.61 -0.17
CA ASN A 163 11.62 -23.11 -1.53
C ASN A 163 10.19 -23.24 -2.05
N GLY A 164 9.56 -22.11 -2.37
CA GLY A 164 8.21 -22.04 -2.93
C GLY A 164 8.15 -22.68 -4.32
N GLY A 165 9.14 -22.41 -5.16
CA GLY A 165 9.11 -22.84 -6.55
C GLY A 165 8.26 -21.88 -7.39
N ILE A 166 7.15 -22.35 -7.95
CA ILE A 166 6.23 -21.54 -8.76
C ILE A 166 4.92 -21.45 -8.00
N GLY A 167 4.29 -20.28 -7.99
CA GLY A 167 2.98 -20.09 -7.39
C GLY A 167 2.96 -19.04 -6.30
N ASN A 168 1.78 -18.82 -5.74
CA ASN A 168 1.62 -17.90 -4.62
C ASN A 168 1.75 -18.70 -3.32
N HIS A 169 2.90 -18.63 -2.67
CA HIS A 169 3.18 -19.37 -1.44
C HIS A 169 2.95 -18.51 -0.21
N THR A 170 2.59 -19.16 0.89
CA THR A 170 2.49 -18.52 2.21
C THR A 170 3.40 -19.25 3.21
N PHE A 171 4.28 -18.51 3.87
CA PHE A 171 5.15 -19.00 4.92
C PHE A 171 4.71 -18.40 6.25
N ASN A 172 4.39 -19.22 7.25
CA ASN A 172 3.95 -18.78 8.56
C ASN A 172 5.07 -19.02 9.58
N GLY A 173 5.64 -17.95 10.10
CA GLY A 173 6.68 -17.97 11.11
C GLY A 173 6.26 -17.26 12.38
N THR A 174 7.03 -17.47 13.44
CA THR A 174 6.89 -16.71 14.68
C THR A 174 8.16 -16.00 15.09
N ALA A 175 8.05 -14.76 15.57
CA ALA A 175 9.16 -13.95 16.05
C ALA A 175 8.74 -13.07 17.24
N SER A 176 9.63 -12.90 18.22
CA SER A 176 9.42 -12.10 19.45
C SER A 176 10.75 -11.88 20.21
N ASP A 177 10.81 -10.85 21.08
CA ASP A 177 12.06 -10.48 21.79
C ASP A 177 12.06 -10.75 23.29
N GLY A 178 10.93 -11.09 23.91
CA GLY A 178 10.75 -10.93 25.36
C GLY A 178 10.42 -12.18 26.17
N GLY A 179 11.43 -12.78 26.83
CA GLY A 179 11.24 -13.44 28.12
C GLY A 179 11.65 -14.92 28.19
N GLY A 180 12.79 -15.19 28.83
CA GLY A 180 13.14 -16.55 29.27
C GLY A 180 13.53 -17.52 28.17
N GLY A 181 14.17 -17.01 27.11
CA GLY A 181 14.73 -17.81 26.02
C GLY A 181 14.02 -17.53 24.70
N ALA A 182 14.74 -17.02 23.71
CA ALA A 182 14.36 -17.00 22.29
C ALA A 182 14.14 -18.43 21.70
N SER A 183 14.06 -19.45 22.56
CA SER A 183 13.75 -20.84 22.24
C SER A 183 12.28 -20.95 21.86
N GLY A 184 11.98 -20.75 20.58
CA GLY A 184 10.64 -20.93 20.04
C GLY A 184 10.30 -20.07 18.84
N ASN A 185 11.13 -19.07 18.49
CA ASN A 185 10.92 -18.29 17.26
C ASN A 185 11.15 -19.21 16.06
N THR A 186 10.10 -19.43 15.27
CA THR A 186 10.21 -20.21 14.04
C THR A 186 10.59 -19.37 12.83
N PHE A 187 10.60 -18.04 12.96
CA PHE A 187 11.26 -17.14 12.02
C PHE A 187 12.47 -16.51 12.72
N ASN A 188 13.66 -16.81 12.21
CA ASN A 188 14.92 -16.24 12.68
C ASN A 188 15.94 -16.29 11.53
N GLY A 189 17.07 -15.59 11.67
CA GLY A 189 18.08 -15.45 10.60
C GLY A 189 18.75 -16.75 10.13
N SER A 190 18.46 -17.91 10.73
CA SER A 190 18.97 -19.21 10.26
C SER A 190 18.12 -19.84 9.15
N TYR A 191 16.90 -19.37 8.91
CA TYR A 191 16.00 -19.94 7.91
C TYR A 191 16.29 -19.44 6.50
N PHE A 192 16.34 -20.36 5.54
CA PHE A 192 16.44 -20.03 4.12
C PHE A 192 15.05 -20.09 3.50
N ILE A 193 14.48 -18.93 3.19
CA ILE A 193 13.13 -18.81 2.61
C ILE A 193 13.27 -18.19 1.23
N THR A 194 12.92 -18.95 0.21
CA THR A 194 12.80 -18.46 -1.17
C THR A 194 11.36 -18.64 -1.62
N GLY A 195 10.65 -17.54 -1.89
CA GLY A 195 9.29 -17.62 -2.41
C GLY A 195 9.21 -18.18 -3.83
N GLY A 196 10.24 -17.96 -4.65
CA GLY A 196 10.25 -18.37 -6.05
C GLY A 196 9.39 -17.46 -6.93
N ALA A 197 8.88 -17.99 -8.05
CA ALA A 197 8.02 -17.24 -8.97
C ALA A 197 6.60 -17.14 -8.42
N GLY A 198 5.92 -16.01 -8.63
CA GLY A 198 4.57 -15.74 -8.11
C GLY A 198 4.57 -14.65 -7.04
N VAL A 199 3.42 -14.47 -6.37
CA VAL A 199 3.22 -13.50 -5.30
C VAL A 199 3.23 -14.24 -3.96
N ASN A 200 4.32 -14.09 -3.23
CA ASN A 200 4.58 -14.85 -2.01
C ASN A 200 4.43 -14.00 -0.75
N THR A 201 3.93 -14.64 0.30
CA THR A 201 3.62 -14.00 1.57
C THR A 201 4.41 -14.66 2.70
N LEU A 202 5.04 -13.85 3.55
CA LEU A 202 5.60 -14.26 4.84
C LEU A 202 4.76 -13.65 5.96
N ASN A 203 4.05 -14.49 6.71
CA ASN A 203 3.31 -14.11 7.91
C ASN A 203 4.19 -14.32 9.14
N ILE A 204 4.26 -13.33 10.02
CA ILE A 204 5.02 -13.34 11.25
C ILE A 204 4.06 -13.01 12.40
N SER A 205 3.99 -13.88 13.39
CA SER A 205 3.22 -13.66 14.63
C SER A 205 4.08 -13.88 15.88
N PRO A 206 3.73 -13.30 17.03
CA PRO A 206 4.45 -13.58 18.27
C PRO A 206 4.24 -15.04 18.70
N ASN A 207 5.30 -15.71 19.16
CA ASN A 207 5.25 -17.09 19.68
C ASN A 207 4.82 -17.20 21.16
N PHE A 208 4.77 -16.10 21.90
CA PHE A 208 4.28 -16.08 23.28
C PHE A 208 3.50 -14.80 23.58
N ALA A 209 2.43 -14.95 24.35
CA ALA A 209 1.76 -13.84 25.03
C ALA A 209 2.49 -13.62 26.36
N ILE A 210 3.25 -12.53 26.48
CA ILE A 210 3.75 -12.11 27.80
C ILE A 210 2.54 -11.58 28.58
N GLY A 211 2.32 -12.07 29.79
CA GLY A 211 1.20 -11.65 30.64
C GLY A 211 1.08 -10.12 30.74
N ALA A 212 -0.15 -9.63 30.53
CA ALA A 212 -0.58 -8.22 30.61
C ALA A 212 0.08 -7.19 29.66
N GLY A 213 0.95 -7.61 28.75
CA GLY A 213 1.49 -6.75 27.69
C GLY A 213 2.28 -7.62 26.72
N ASP A 214 1.66 -7.96 25.60
CA ASP A 214 2.20 -8.91 24.63
C ASP A 214 3.61 -8.52 24.14
N ALA A 215 4.35 -9.54 23.70
CA ALA A 215 5.74 -9.43 23.28
C ALA A 215 5.97 -8.33 22.24
N VAL A 216 7.04 -7.56 22.41
CA VAL A 216 7.62 -6.78 21.31
C VAL A 216 8.05 -7.77 20.22
N THR A 217 7.66 -7.49 18.98
CA THR A 217 8.20 -8.15 17.78
C THR A 217 9.18 -7.16 17.16
N SER A 218 10.39 -7.11 17.71
CA SER A 218 11.47 -6.30 17.20
C SER A 218 12.20 -7.10 16.14
N LEU A 219 11.94 -6.78 14.89
CA LEU A 219 12.73 -7.23 13.75
C LEU A 219 13.90 -6.26 13.50
N GLN A 220 14.43 -5.63 14.55
CA GLN A 220 15.46 -4.57 14.49
C GLN A 220 16.82 -5.04 13.96
N THR A 221 17.08 -6.35 13.96
CA THR A 221 18.33 -6.87 13.38
C THR A 221 18.11 -7.22 11.92
N ASP A 222 18.69 -6.42 11.02
CA ASP A 222 18.66 -6.65 9.56
C ASP A 222 19.03 -8.10 9.18
N SER A 223 19.91 -8.73 9.95
CA SER A 223 20.35 -10.13 9.76
C SER A 223 19.23 -11.17 9.76
N ILE A 224 18.02 -10.85 10.26
CA ILE A 224 16.89 -11.78 10.16
C ILE A 224 16.45 -12.00 8.70
N TRP A 225 16.79 -11.08 7.80
CA TRP A 225 16.42 -11.10 6.39
C TRP A 225 17.48 -11.73 5.48
N ALA A 226 18.67 -12.06 6.00
CA ALA A 226 19.85 -12.47 5.22
C ALA A 226 19.62 -13.66 4.26
N HIS A 227 18.61 -14.47 4.53
CA HIS A 227 18.30 -15.68 3.78
C HIS A 227 16.84 -15.72 3.30
N VAL A 228 16.19 -14.56 3.26
CA VAL A 228 14.87 -14.37 2.64
C VAL A 228 15.07 -13.88 1.21
N SER A 229 14.29 -14.38 0.26
CA SER A 229 14.29 -13.92 -1.13
C SER A 229 12.97 -14.19 -1.82
N HIS A 230 12.63 -13.39 -2.84
CA HIS A 230 11.43 -13.57 -3.66
C HIS A 230 10.10 -13.59 -2.88
N ILE A 231 10.06 -12.87 -1.76
CA ILE A 231 8.83 -12.59 -1.00
C ILE A 231 8.36 -11.18 -1.38
N GLN A 232 7.06 -11.01 -1.67
CA GLN A 232 6.48 -9.72 -2.05
C GLN A 232 5.62 -9.15 -0.93
N ASN A 233 5.04 -9.99 -0.09
CA ASN A 233 4.19 -9.56 1.01
C ASN A 233 4.79 -10.02 2.34
N VAL A 234 4.89 -9.11 3.31
CA VAL A 234 5.19 -9.44 4.70
C VAL A 234 4.04 -8.97 5.55
N VAL A 235 3.51 -9.86 6.40
CA VAL A 235 2.43 -9.54 7.33
C VAL A 235 2.94 -9.79 8.73
N ILE A 236 2.90 -8.77 9.59
CA ILE A 236 3.25 -8.86 11.00
C ILE A 236 2.01 -8.52 11.80
N ALA A 237 1.56 -9.46 12.63
CA ALA A 237 0.39 -9.28 13.46
C ALA A 237 0.74 -9.55 14.92
N THR A 238 0.60 -8.53 15.76
CA THR A 238 0.75 -8.63 17.21
C THR A 238 -0.54 -8.21 17.89
N ASN A 239 -0.69 -8.63 19.14
CA ASN A 239 -1.66 -7.99 20.04
C ASN A 239 -1.10 -6.62 20.50
N ALA A 240 -0.99 -6.35 21.80
CA ALA A 240 -0.51 -5.07 22.32
C ALA A 240 1.02 -4.85 22.16
N GLY A 241 1.72 -5.80 21.54
CA GLY A 241 3.16 -5.75 21.31
C GLY A 241 3.57 -4.63 20.35
N ALA A 242 4.67 -3.96 20.65
CA ALA A 242 5.28 -3.03 19.70
C ALA A 242 5.95 -3.79 18.54
N GLN A 243 5.94 -3.18 17.36
CA GLN A 243 6.58 -3.69 16.15
C GLN A 243 7.66 -2.70 15.74
N ASN A 244 8.87 -3.21 15.52
CA ASN A 244 10.00 -2.37 15.11
C ASN A 244 10.73 -3.04 13.94
N ILE A 245 10.82 -2.36 12.80
CA ILE A 245 11.61 -2.78 11.64
C ILE A 245 12.72 -1.76 11.41
N THR A 246 13.95 -2.23 11.28
CA THR A 246 15.07 -1.42 10.81
C THR A 246 15.71 -2.15 9.65
N THR A 247 15.68 -1.53 8.48
CA THR A 247 16.20 -2.12 7.24
C THR A 247 17.70 -1.90 7.11
N GLY A 248 18.39 -2.84 6.47
CA GLY A 248 19.79 -2.74 6.07
C GLY A 248 20.07 -3.47 4.75
N ALA A 249 21.29 -3.98 4.59
CA ALA A 249 21.74 -4.63 3.36
C ALA A 249 21.01 -5.96 3.10
N ASP A 250 20.72 -6.72 4.15
CA ASP A 250 20.03 -8.01 4.04
C ASP A 250 18.56 -7.80 3.65
N PHE A 251 17.87 -6.85 4.27
CA PHE A 251 16.51 -6.45 3.86
C PHE A 251 16.46 -5.98 2.41
N ASN A 252 17.40 -5.14 1.98
CA ASN A 252 17.51 -4.69 0.58
C ASN A 252 17.66 -5.87 -0.39
N THR A 253 18.47 -6.87 -0.03
CA THR A 253 18.68 -8.06 -0.85
C THR A 253 17.42 -8.92 -0.91
N ALA A 254 16.77 -9.14 0.24
CA ALA A 254 15.57 -9.96 0.35
C ALA A 254 14.40 -9.42 -0.49
N PHE A 255 14.26 -8.10 -0.52
CA PHE A 255 13.14 -7.39 -1.14
C PHE A 255 13.58 -6.48 -2.29
N ALA A 256 14.60 -6.89 -3.05
CA ALA A 256 15.12 -6.12 -4.18
C ALA A 256 14.08 -5.78 -5.26
N GLN A 257 12.99 -6.56 -5.34
CA GLN A 257 11.86 -6.33 -6.26
C GLN A 257 10.76 -5.43 -5.67
N GLY A 258 10.94 -4.95 -4.44
CA GLY A 258 9.96 -4.22 -3.66
C GLY A 258 9.19 -5.11 -2.67
N ILE A 259 8.45 -4.47 -1.77
CA ILE A 259 7.73 -5.10 -0.67
C ILE A 259 6.36 -4.44 -0.44
N ASN A 260 5.37 -5.26 -0.12
CA ASN A 260 4.13 -4.87 0.54
C ASN A 260 4.21 -5.30 2.01
N LEU A 261 4.34 -4.35 2.91
CA LEU A 261 4.42 -4.59 4.34
C LEU A 261 3.07 -4.27 4.98
N MET A 262 2.51 -5.24 5.70
CA MET A 262 1.29 -5.08 6.49
C MET A 262 1.59 -5.33 7.96
N GLU A 263 1.28 -4.35 8.81
CA GLU A 263 1.54 -4.41 10.25
C GLU A 263 0.27 -4.12 11.04
N ILE A 264 -0.09 -5.01 11.95
CA ILE A 264 -1.31 -4.91 12.74
C ILE A 264 -0.95 -5.11 14.22
N SER A 265 -1.17 -4.10 15.04
CA SER A 265 -1.00 -4.16 16.49
C SER A 265 -2.29 -3.70 17.19
N SER A 266 -2.78 -4.46 18.17
CA SER A 266 -3.99 -4.05 18.90
C SER A 266 -3.75 -2.90 19.89
N GLY A 267 -2.49 -2.51 20.13
CA GLY A 267 -2.18 -1.37 20.99
C GLY A 267 -0.71 -0.97 21.10
N GLY A 268 0.22 -1.72 20.51
CA GLY A 268 1.64 -1.42 20.52
C GLY A 268 2.03 -0.40 19.47
N ALA A 269 3.12 0.31 19.72
CA ALA A 269 3.72 1.23 18.76
C ALA A 269 4.25 0.49 17.53
N ILE A 270 4.27 1.15 16.38
CA ILE A 270 4.87 0.64 15.14
C ILE A 270 6.00 1.60 14.74
N THR A 271 7.22 1.09 14.58
CA THR A 271 8.38 1.90 14.18
C THR A 271 9.08 1.27 13.00
N ASP A 272 8.96 1.91 11.84
CA ASP A 272 9.62 1.51 10.61
C ASP A 272 10.73 2.51 10.26
N ASP A 273 11.97 2.05 10.31
CA ASP A 273 13.10 2.73 9.72
C ASP A 273 13.55 2.00 8.45
N MET A 274 12.96 2.41 7.33
CA MET A 274 13.31 1.94 6.00
C MET A 274 14.31 2.88 5.29
N SER A 275 15.00 3.77 6.01
CA SER A 275 15.86 4.80 5.41
C SER A 275 16.97 4.25 4.50
N SER A 276 17.43 3.01 4.76
CA SER A 276 18.44 2.33 3.94
C SER A 276 17.84 1.55 2.76
N PHE A 277 16.53 1.36 2.70
CA PHE A 277 15.86 0.57 1.66
C PHE A 277 15.79 1.34 0.33
N SER A 278 16.19 0.70 -0.76
CA SER A 278 16.12 1.28 -2.12
C SER A 278 15.03 0.67 -3.00
N GLY A 279 14.40 -0.42 -2.57
CA GLY A 279 13.29 -1.03 -3.29
C GLY A 279 11.98 -0.24 -3.12
N ALA A 280 11.01 -0.51 -3.99
CA ALA A 280 9.68 0.07 -3.84
C ALA A 280 8.96 -0.50 -2.61
N ALA A 281 8.19 0.31 -1.89
CA ALA A 281 7.52 -0.09 -0.66
C ALA A 281 6.05 0.36 -0.61
N THR A 282 5.15 -0.55 -0.26
CA THR A 282 3.77 -0.23 0.12
C THR A 282 3.59 -0.64 1.57
N LEU A 283 3.30 0.31 2.46
CA LEU A 283 3.12 0.04 3.88
C LEU A 283 1.64 0.21 4.25
N VAL A 284 1.08 -0.77 4.95
CA VAL A 284 -0.26 -0.72 5.52
C VAL A 284 -0.15 -1.03 7.01
N THR A 285 -0.32 -0.02 7.86
CA THR A 285 -0.11 -0.14 9.30
C THR A 285 -1.40 0.17 10.07
N SER A 286 -1.67 -0.61 11.11
CA SER A 286 -2.81 -0.42 11.99
C SER A 286 -2.39 -0.62 13.43
N SER A 287 -2.58 0.40 14.27
CA SER A 287 -2.38 0.31 15.71
C SER A 287 -3.66 0.68 16.44
N GLY A 288 -3.93 0.05 17.59
CA GLY A 288 -4.87 0.56 18.57
C GLY A 288 -4.39 1.91 19.12
N ALA A 289 -3.83 1.93 20.32
CA ALA A 289 -3.37 3.17 20.95
C ALA A 289 -1.91 3.54 20.64
N GLY A 290 -1.16 2.69 19.93
CA GLY A 290 0.27 2.88 19.72
C GLY A 290 0.59 4.01 18.75
N ALA A 291 1.61 4.80 19.09
CA ALA A 291 2.19 5.76 18.17
C ALA A 291 2.90 5.02 17.03
N GLN A 292 2.88 5.61 15.84
CA GLN A 292 3.53 5.05 14.66
C GLN A 292 4.55 6.03 14.11
N THR A 293 5.77 5.56 13.90
CA THR A 293 6.84 6.33 13.27
C THR A 293 7.33 5.56 12.05
N ILE A 294 7.08 6.09 10.87
CA ILE A 294 7.35 5.45 9.59
C ILE A 294 8.29 6.36 8.80
N THR A 295 9.49 5.87 8.50
CA THR A 295 10.45 6.51 7.62
C THR A 295 10.70 5.62 6.42
N THR A 296 10.21 6.01 5.24
CA THR A 296 10.42 5.24 4.01
C THR A 296 11.79 5.53 3.40
N GLY A 297 12.24 4.61 2.54
CA GLY A 297 13.56 4.67 1.92
C GLY A 297 13.66 5.54 0.67
N SER A 298 14.65 5.20 -0.16
CA SER A 298 14.93 5.86 -1.43
C SER A 298 14.21 5.22 -2.63
N GLY A 299 13.54 4.08 -2.46
CA GLY A 299 12.62 3.57 -3.47
C GLY A 299 11.26 4.27 -3.41
N LEU A 300 10.45 4.12 -4.47
CA LEU A 300 9.09 4.63 -4.51
C LEU A 300 8.27 4.07 -3.35
N ALA A 301 7.65 4.92 -2.54
CA ALA A 301 6.93 4.48 -1.36
C ALA A 301 5.51 5.06 -1.24
N THR A 302 4.58 4.23 -0.75
CA THR A 302 3.24 4.64 -0.33
C THR A 302 2.94 4.12 1.08
N VAL A 303 2.21 4.90 1.87
CA VAL A 303 1.88 4.56 3.27
C VAL A 303 0.39 4.73 3.52
N ASN A 304 -0.25 3.71 4.10
CA ASN A 304 -1.60 3.77 4.65
C ASN A 304 -1.55 3.39 6.14
N ALA A 305 -1.65 4.39 7.02
CA ALA A 305 -1.49 4.23 8.46
C ALA A 305 -2.77 4.61 9.22
N THR A 306 -3.21 3.73 10.12
CA THR A 306 -4.36 3.96 11.01
C THR A 306 -3.97 3.78 12.47
N SER A 307 -4.26 4.76 13.33
CA SER A 307 -4.13 4.64 14.79
C SER A 307 -5.44 5.02 15.49
N THR A 308 -5.85 4.32 16.54
CA THR A 308 -7.05 4.72 17.29
C THR A 308 -6.81 5.89 18.22
N ALA A 309 -5.58 6.07 18.74
CA ALA A 309 -5.24 7.18 19.62
C ALA A 309 -3.77 7.64 19.55
N GLY A 310 -2.87 6.83 19.01
CA GLY A 310 -1.45 7.16 18.94
C GLY A 310 -1.13 8.15 17.82
N ALA A 311 -0.08 8.94 18.01
CA ALA A 311 0.40 9.86 16.98
C ALA A 311 0.92 9.11 15.74
N LEU A 312 0.79 9.72 14.56
CA LEU A 312 1.34 9.22 13.30
C LEU A 312 2.46 10.17 12.84
N THR A 313 3.68 9.67 12.67
CA THR A 313 4.79 10.40 12.06
C THR A 313 5.24 9.65 10.81
N ILE A 314 5.06 10.23 9.62
CA ILE A 314 5.27 9.56 8.33
C ILE A 314 6.16 10.44 7.45
N ASN A 315 7.38 9.97 7.14
CA ASN A 315 8.38 10.70 6.36
C ASN A 315 9.08 9.76 5.36
N GLY A 316 9.86 10.32 4.44
CA GLY A 316 10.74 9.52 3.57
C GLY A 316 11.06 10.19 2.24
N ALA A 317 12.22 9.85 1.66
CA ALA A 317 12.79 10.59 0.52
C ALA A 317 12.01 10.46 -0.77
N ASN A 318 11.42 9.28 -1.03
CA ASN A 318 10.59 9.00 -2.20
C ASN A 318 9.18 8.54 -1.81
N LEU A 319 8.68 9.07 -0.69
CA LEU A 319 7.28 8.93 -0.27
C LEU A 319 6.39 9.75 -1.21
N THR A 320 5.54 9.07 -1.99
CA THR A 320 4.68 9.74 -2.99
C THR A 320 3.23 9.91 -2.56
N ALA A 321 2.73 8.99 -1.74
CA ALA A 321 1.35 9.03 -1.26
C ALA A 321 1.23 8.60 0.21
N VAL A 322 0.38 9.31 0.94
CA VAL A 322 0.03 9.00 2.34
C VAL A 322 -1.48 8.99 2.54
N ILE A 323 -1.99 7.95 3.19
CA ILE A 323 -3.30 7.91 3.83
C ILE A 323 -3.04 7.76 5.34
N ALA A 324 -3.47 8.73 6.14
CA ALA A 324 -3.25 8.76 7.58
C ALA A 324 -4.58 8.96 8.31
N THR A 325 -4.93 8.05 9.22
CA THR A 325 -6.18 8.11 10.00
C THR A 325 -5.90 7.98 11.49
N THR A 326 -6.31 8.98 12.27
CA THR A 326 -6.37 8.91 13.73
C THR A 326 -7.81 9.05 14.22
N THR A 327 -8.34 8.05 14.92
CA THR A 327 -9.72 8.12 15.47
C THR A 327 -9.78 8.74 16.87
N GLY A 328 -8.65 9.21 17.40
CA GLY A 328 -8.48 9.74 18.76
C GLY A 328 -7.71 11.05 18.76
N ALA A 329 -6.89 11.28 19.79
CA ALA A 329 -6.13 12.53 19.96
C ALA A 329 -4.70 12.48 19.40
N GLY A 330 -4.38 11.44 18.63
CA GLY A 330 -3.05 11.26 18.05
C GLY A 330 -2.77 12.32 16.98
N ALA A 331 -1.76 13.16 17.20
CA ALA A 331 -1.31 14.11 16.20
C ALA A 331 -0.75 13.41 14.96
N GLN A 332 -0.86 14.06 13.81
CA GLN A 332 -0.30 13.59 12.54
C GLN A 332 0.81 14.53 12.07
N THR A 333 1.95 13.97 11.70
CA THR A 333 3.11 14.69 11.15
C THR A 333 3.55 13.98 9.89
N ILE A 334 3.34 14.60 8.72
CA ILE A 334 3.47 13.97 7.41
C ILE A 334 4.42 14.78 6.53
N GLY A 335 5.46 14.15 6.00
CA GLY A 335 6.36 14.72 4.98
C GLY A 335 7.29 15.84 5.45
N THR A 336 7.32 16.13 6.76
CA THR A 336 8.17 17.17 7.37
C THR A 336 9.67 16.96 7.13
N THR A 337 10.10 15.73 6.88
CA THR A 337 11.46 15.40 6.47
C THR A 337 11.42 14.69 5.12
N ASN A 338 12.11 15.27 4.13
CA ASN A 338 12.25 14.75 2.77
C ASN A 338 10.94 14.63 1.94
N GLY A 339 9.93 15.48 2.18
CA GLY A 339 8.67 15.47 1.42
C GLY A 339 8.76 15.92 -0.05
N ALA A 340 9.90 15.77 -0.74
CA ALA A 340 10.13 16.27 -2.09
C ALA A 340 9.44 15.44 -3.19
N ALA A 341 9.03 14.21 -2.87
CA ALA A 341 8.28 13.34 -3.78
C ALA A 341 6.77 13.26 -3.44
N LEU A 342 6.34 13.87 -2.33
CA LEU A 342 5.01 13.70 -1.77
C LEU A 342 3.98 14.51 -2.56
N VAL A 343 3.15 13.85 -3.35
CA VAL A 343 2.16 14.51 -4.24
C VAL A 343 0.72 14.23 -3.84
N THR A 344 0.47 13.27 -2.94
CA THR A 344 -0.89 12.95 -2.50
C THR A 344 -0.93 12.68 -1.00
N VAL A 345 -1.78 13.40 -0.28
CA VAL A 345 -2.03 13.19 1.15
C VAL A 345 -3.52 13.15 1.42
N THR A 346 -3.99 12.10 2.08
CA THR A 346 -5.30 12.06 2.74
C THR A 346 -5.09 11.88 4.23
N ALA A 347 -5.45 12.88 5.01
CA ALA A 347 -5.25 12.90 6.46
C ALA A 347 -6.60 13.11 7.15
N THR A 348 -6.94 12.24 8.11
CA THR A 348 -8.18 12.32 8.87
C THR A 348 -7.89 12.15 10.34
N ASP A 349 -8.21 13.16 11.13
CA ASP A 349 -8.02 13.18 12.58
C ASP A 349 -9.30 13.64 13.30
N VAL A 350 -9.46 13.20 14.56
CA VAL A 350 -10.51 13.68 15.45
C VAL A 350 -10.06 14.87 16.29
N SER A 351 -8.92 14.82 16.98
CA SER A 351 -8.51 15.91 17.86
C SER A 351 -7.01 16.23 17.94
N GLY A 352 -6.16 15.43 17.30
CA GLY A 352 -4.74 15.69 17.18
C GLY A 352 -4.42 16.76 16.12
N SER A 353 -3.39 17.58 16.36
CA SER A 353 -2.95 18.51 15.31
C SER A 353 -2.43 17.74 14.08
N GLN A 354 -2.72 18.27 12.89
CA GLN A 354 -2.21 17.77 11.63
C GLN A 354 -1.15 18.72 11.09
N THR A 355 0.07 18.23 10.92
CA THR A 355 1.16 18.93 10.23
C THR A 355 1.48 18.17 8.95
N ILE A 356 1.22 18.77 7.80
CA ILE A 356 1.42 18.19 6.47
C ILE A 356 2.41 19.09 5.72
N THR A 357 3.50 18.51 5.25
CA THR A 357 4.51 19.22 4.46
C THR A 357 4.86 18.43 3.22
N SER A 358 4.64 19.02 2.06
CA SER A 358 5.23 18.59 0.81
C SER A 358 6.15 19.70 0.30
N THR A 359 7.33 19.31 -0.18
CA THR A 359 8.26 20.19 -0.88
C THR A 359 8.39 19.80 -2.35
N SER A 360 7.40 19.04 -2.85
CA SER A 360 7.33 18.58 -4.23
C SER A 360 7.43 19.75 -5.21
N PRO A 361 8.17 19.59 -6.32
CA PRO A 361 8.13 20.54 -7.43
C PRO A 361 6.93 20.31 -8.38
N LEU A 362 6.17 19.25 -8.14
CA LEU A 362 4.95 18.86 -8.86
C LEU A 362 3.71 19.25 -8.05
N ALA A 363 2.59 19.41 -8.76
CA ALA A 363 1.28 19.64 -8.16
C ALA A 363 0.96 18.58 -7.08
N VAL A 364 0.57 19.08 -5.91
CA VAL A 364 0.23 18.31 -4.71
C VAL A 364 -1.28 18.33 -4.49
N SER A 365 -1.85 17.19 -4.14
CA SER A 365 -3.22 17.10 -3.63
C SER A 365 -3.21 16.72 -2.15
N VAL A 366 -3.77 17.58 -1.32
CA VAL A 366 -3.97 17.35 0.12
C VAL A 366 -5.47 17.35 0.41
N ASN A 367 -5.95 16.31 1.07
CA ASN A 367 -7.29 16.24 1.65
C ASN A 367 -7.14 16.02 3.17
N ALA A 368 -7.34 17.07 3.95
CA ALA A 368 -7.16 17.07 5.40
C ALA A 368 -8.52 17.24 6.10
N THR A 369 -8.77 16.44 7.13
CA THR A 369 -10.03 16.46 7.90
C THR A 369 -9.74 16.43 9.38
N SER A 370 -10.25 17.38 10.17
CA SER A 370 -9.91 17.52 11.61
C SER A 370 -11.08 17.94 12.50
N VAL A 371 -11.64 17.10 13.38
CA VAL A 371 -12.79 17.58 14.17
C VAL A 371 -12.41 18.75 15.09
N SER A 372 -11.25 18.70 15.75
CA SER A 372 -10.77 19.79 16.62
C SER A 372 -9.27 20.05 16.64
N GLY A 373 -8.47 19.33 15.85
CA GLY A 373 -7.03 19.55 15.77
C GLY A 373 -6.68 20.68 14.80
N GLN A 374 -5.72 21.53 15.15
CA GLN A 374 -5.21 22.54 14.22
C GLN A 374 -4.55 21.86 13.01
N GLN A 375 -4.83 22.39 11.82
CA GLN A 375 -4.20 21.96 10.57
C GLN A 375 -3.09 22.94 10.17
N SER A 376 -1.90 22.42 9.87
CA SER A 376 -0.76 23.17 9.34
C SER A 376 -0.30 22.50 8.07
N ILE A 377 -0.56 23.12 6.91
CA ILE A 377 -0.31 22.54 5.59
C ILE A 377 0.67 23.41 4.84
N THR A 378 1.76 22.83 4.39
CA THR A 378 2.73 23.46 3.50
C THR A 378 2.90 22.60 2.26
N THR A 379 2.74 23.20 1.07
CA THR A 379 3.04 22.57 -0.22
C THR A 379 4.15 23.33 -0.94
N GLY A 380 4.65 22.76 -2.03
CA GLY A 380 5.88 23.17 -2.70
C GLY A 380 5.63 24.07 -3.91
N LEU A 381 6.16 23.67 -5.06
CA LEU A 381 5.84 24.32 -6.33
C LEU A 381 4.73 23.52 -7.00
N GLY A 382 3.93 24.17 -7.82
CA GLY A 382 2.91 23.51 -8.63
C GLY A 382 1.55 24.16 -8.47
N ASN A 383 0.58 23.67 -9.21
CA ASN A 383 -0.81 24.10 -9.01
C ASN A 383 -1.44 23.14 -8.01
N ASP A 384 -1.32 23.47 -6.74
CA ASP A 384 -1.70 22.57 -5.65
C ASP A 384 -3.20 22.62 -5.36
N ILE A 385 -3.74 21.51 -4.84
CA ILE A 385 -5.14 21.40 -4.40
C ILE A 385 -5.14 21.01 -2.93
N ILE A 386 -5.65 21.88 -2.07
CA ILE A 386 -5.73 21.68 -0.62
C ILE A 386 -7.20 21.73 -0.21
N THR A 387 -7.75 20.57 0.13
CA THR A 387 -9.12 20.43 0.63
C THR A 387 -9.09 20.26 2.15
N LEU A 388 -9.88 21.07 2.85
CA LEU A 388 -10.06 21.03 4.29
C LEU A 388 -11.49 20.62 4.61
N SER A 389 -11.72 19.68 5.53
CA SER A 389 -13.07 19.28 5.97
C SER A 389 -13.15 19.20 7.49
N ASN A 390 -14.08 19.95 8.10
CA ASN A 390 -14.20 20.19 9.54
C ASN A 390 -12.89 20.71 10.15
N ASP A 391 -12.86 21.93 10.68
CA ASP A 391 -11.76 22.39 11.54
C ASP A 391 -12.29 23.43 12.52
N THR A 392 -12.45 23.04 13.79
CA THR A 392 -12.84 24.00 14.84
C THR A 392 -11.66 24.80 15.39
N ALA A 393 -10.41 24.40 15.12
CA ALA A 393 -9.19 24.99 15.66
C ALA A 393 -8.46 25.92 14.68
N GLY A 394 -8.81 25.86 13.39
CA GLY A 394 -8.27 26.67 12.31
C GLY A 394 -7.09 26.03 11.59
N ALA A 395 -6.89 26.45 10.34
CA ALA A 395 -5.87 26.00 9.43
C ALA A 395 -4.83 27.10 9.14
N THR A 396 -3.55 26.74 9.12
CA THR A 396 -2.47 27.54 8.54
C THR A 396 -2.03 26.88 7.24
N ILE A 397 -2.07 27.62 6.14
CA ILE A 397 -1.78 27.12 4.80
C ILE A 397 -0.63 27.93 4.20
N ASN A 398 0.37 27.23 3.69
CA ASN A 398 1.37 27.77 2.80
C ASN A 398 1.33 26.95 1.51
N ALA A 399 0.62 27.44 0.50
CA ALA A 399 0.45 26.71 -0.75
C ALA A 399 1.66 26.84 -1.70
N GLY A 400 2.70 27.56 -1.29
CA GLY A 400 3.90 27.76 -2.09
C GLY A 400 3.63 28.55 -3.37
N ALA A 401 4.34 28.20 -4.45
CA ALA A 401 4.28 28.93 -5.72
C ALA A 401 3.49 28.16 -6.79
N GLY A 402 2.70 28.89 -7.60
CA GLY A 402 1.83 28.33 -8.62
C GLY A 402 0.39 28.76 -8.40
N THR A 403 -0.53 28.32 -9.27
CA THR A 403 -1.96 28.66 -9.18
C THR A 403 -2.65 27.61 -8.32
N ASN A 404 -2.82 27.89 -7.03
CA ASN A 404 -3.32 26.92 -6.06
C ASN A 404 -4.83 27.00 -5.90
N THR A 405 -5.43 25.90 -5.45
CA THR A 405 -6.85 25.81 -5.11
C THR A 405 -7.00 25.30 -3.68
N ILE A 406 -7.61 26.11 -2.82
CA ILE A 406 -7.97 25.77 -1.45
C ILE A 406 -9.49 25.57 -1.41
N VAL A 407 -9.93 24.39 -1.01
CA VAL A 407 -11.34 24.02 -0.93
C VAL A 407 -11.70 23.87 0.55
N LEU A 408 -12.65 24.67 1.00
CA LEU A 408 -13.21 24.55 2.34
C LEU A 408 -14.41 23.59 2.29
N GLY A 409 -14.58 22.79 3.34
CA GLY A 409 -15.62 21.77 3.34
C GLY A 409 -17.02 22.37 3.41
N VAL A 410 -17.95 21.74 2.69
CA VAL A 410 -19.33 22.22 2.58
C VAL A 410 -20.12 21.93 3.86
N GLY A 411 -20.83 22.94 4.40
CA GLY A 411 -21.82 22.73 5.46
C GLY A 411 -21.25 22.53 6.86
N HIS A 412 -20.09 23.11 7.17
CA HIS A 412 -19.56 23.11 8.54
C HIS A 412 -20.47 23.92 9.49
N SER A 413 -20.44 23.58 10.78
CA SER A 413 -21.17 24.30 11.85
C SER A 413 -20.23 25.10 12.76
N ALA A 414 -18.93 25.17 12.41
CA ALA A 414 -17.86 25.77 13.19
C ALA A 414 -17.16 26.90 12.41
N VAL A 415 -16.28 27.63 13.07
CA VAL A 415 -15.49 28.72 12.47
C VAL A 415 -14.32 28.16 11.70
N ASP A 416 -14.29 28.33 10.37
CA ASP A 416 -13.09 28.08 9.58
C ASP A 416 -12.15 29.29 9.69
N ALA A 417 -11.04 29.16 10.41
CA ALA A 417 -10.01 30.18 10.51
C ALA A 417 -8.81 29.80 9.62
N ILE A 418 -8.63 30.47 8.50
CA ILE A 418 -7.57 30.17 7.52
C ILE A 418 -6.53 31.27 7.56
N THR A 419 -5.30 30.89 7.84
CA THR A 419 -4.14 31.78 7.72
C THR A 419 -3.31 31.34 6.53
N VAL A 420 -3.32 32.14 5.46
CA VAL A 420 -2.50 31.89 4.28
C VAL A 420 -1.16 32.61 4.44
N THR A 421 -0.05 31.89 4.28
CA THR A 421 1.31 32.40 4.39
C THR A 421 2.08 32.08 3.12
N GLY A 422 2.85 33.03 2.59
CA GLY A 422 3.82 32.73 1.52
C GLY A 422 3.27 32.59 0.09
N LEU A 423 2.21 33.32 -0.26
CA LEU A 423 1.72 33.38 -1.66
C LEU A 423 2.80 33.94 -2.59
N VAL A 424 3.18 33.19 -3.64
CA VAL A 424 4.17 33.65 -4.62
C VAL A 424 3.68 33.47 -6.07
N GLY A 425 3.43 34.60 -6.73
CA GLY A 425 3.58 34.76 -8.18
C GLY A 425 2.45 34.27 -9.11
N ALA A 426 1.39 33.66 -8.59
CA ALA A 426 0.19 33.35 -9.36
C ALA A 426 -1.09 33.45 -8.51
N ARG A 427 -2.24 33.49 -9.19
CA ARG A 427 -3.55 33.68 -8.57
C ARG A 427 -3.98 32.40 -7.86
N ASP A 428 -4.20 32.48 -6.56
CA ASP A 428 -4.75 31.38 -5.76
C ASP A 428 -6.26 31.50 -5.64
N ASN A 429 -6.95 30.37 -5.52
CA ASN A 429 -8.40 30.28 -5.46
C ASN A 429 -8.85 29.61 -4.17
N ILE A 430 -9.74 30.23 -3.41
CA ILE A 430 -10.39 29.67 -2.22
C ILE A 430 -11.89 29.53 -2.50
N THR A 431 -12.43 28.33 -2.39
CA THR A 431 -13.87 28.06 -2.62
C THR A 431 -14.58 27.66 -1.33
N TYR A 432 -15.90 27.91 -1.28
CA TYR A 432 -16.79 27.61 -0.15
C TYR A 432 -16.57 28.41 1.14
N PHE A 433 -15.96 29.59 1.05
CA PHE A 433 -15.93 30.55 2.16
C PHE A 433 -17.36 31.05 2.43
N SER A 434 -17.96 30.69 3.56
CA SER A 434 -19.42 30.81 3.77
C SER A 434 -19.81 31.94 4.72
N LEU A 435 -20.98 32.53 4.46
CA LEU A 435 -21.64 33.52 5.33
C LEU A 435 -22.35 32.89 6.53
N SER A 436 -22.68 31.59 6.46
CA SER A 436 -23.51 30.92 7.46
C SER A 436 -22.75 30.52 8.72
N VAL A 437 -21.42 30.63 8.70
CA VAL A 437 -20.47 30.31 9.77
C VAL A 437 -19.50 31.47 9.96
N SER A 438 -18.90 31.64 11.13
CA SER A 438 -18.02 32.79 11.42
C SER A 438 -16.60 32.67 10.84
N ASP A 439 -16.47 32.36 9.54
CA ASP A 439 -15.17 32.17 8.88
C ASP A 439 -14.26 33.40 8.98
N THR A 440 -12.96 33.15 9.06
CA THR A 440 -11.92 34.18 9.10
C THR A 440 -10.81 33.83 8.11
N LEU A 441 -10.49 34.76 7.22
CA LEU A 441 -9.33 34.68 6.33
C LEU A 441 -8.29 35.72 6.78
N ALA A 442 -7.10 35.22 7.11
CA ALA A 442 -5.93 36.01 7.39
C ALA A 442 -4.83 35.76 6.34
N LEU A 443 -4.08 36.80 6.02
CA LEU A 443 -2.87 36.74 5.23
C LEU A 443 -1.70 37.03 6.19
N GLY A 444 -0.92 36.00 6.51
CA GLY A 444 0.02 36.05 7.62
C GLY A 444 -0.68 36.41 8.93
N THR A 445 -0.21 37.44 9.62
CA THR A 445 -0.80 37.90 10.88
C THR A 445 -2.00 38.84 10.70
N THR A 446 -2.33 39.21 9.47
CA THR A 446 -3.34 40.24 9.18
C THR A 446 -4.66 39.59 8.79
N VAL A 447 -5.69 39.74 9.63
CA VAL A 447 -7.06 39.34 9.26
C VAL A 447 -7.58 40.28 8.18
N VAL A 448 -7.94 39.73 7.02
CA VAL A 448 -8.42 40.52 5.88
C VAL A 448 -9.93 40.41 5.70
N LEU A 449 -10.48 39.22 5.95
CA LEU A 449 -11.92 38.98 5.89
C LEU A 449 -12.39 38.19 7.10
N THR A 450 -13.56 38.58 7.60
CA THR A 450 -14.42 37.74 8.43
C THR A 450 -15.76 37.59 7.73
N SER A 451 -16.43 36.45 7.87
CA SER A 451 -17.74 36.25 7.26
C SER A 451 -18.79 37.25 7.78
N ALA A 452 -18.61 37.77 9.00
CA ALA A 452 -19.41 38.88 9.54
C ALA A 452 -19.30 40.15 8.67
N GLN A 453 -18.12 40.45 8.12
CA GLN A 453 -17.93 41.58 7.19
C GLN A 453 -18.58 41.31 5.83
N LEU A 454 -18.65 40.05 5.41
CA LEU A 454 -19.39 39.64 4.22
C LEU A 454 -20.92 39.63 4.42
N GLY A 455 -21.46 39.84 5.63
CA GLY A 455 -22.90 40.00 5.88
C GLY A 455 -23.31 41.39 6.38
N GLY A 456 -22.40 42.11 7.05
CA GLY A 456 -22.64 43.41 7.69
C GLY A 456 -22.06 44.62 6.95
N GLY A 457 -21.33 44.40 5.85
CA GLY A 457 -20.66 45.46 5.08
C GLY A 457 -19.22 45.71 5.57
N PHE A 458 -18.34 46.07 4.63
CA PHE A 458 -16.97 46.47 4.94
C PHE A 458 -16.94 47.91 5.48
N THR A 459 -16.29 48.12 6.62
CA THR A 459 -15.93 49.47 7.06
C THR A 459 -14.62 49.87 6.38
N VAL A 460 -14.72 50.48 5.19
CA VAL A 460 -13.56 51.07 4.49
C VAL A 460 -12.97 52.16 5.38
N THR A 461 -11.82 51.89 5.98
CA THR A 461 -11.26 52.73 7.05
C THR A 461 -10.45 53.90 6.49
N ASN A 462 -9.86 53.75 5.29
CA ASN A 462 -9.14 54.80 4.56
C ASN A 462 -9.52 54.72 3.07
N GLY A 463 -10.05 55.81 2.52
CA GLY A 463 -10.67 55.84 1.20
C GLY A 463 -9.67 55.68 0.05
N ILE A 464 -9.93 54.72 -0.84
CA ILE A 464 -9.44 54.76 -2.21
C ILE A 464 -10.60 54.40 -3.17
N ALA A 465 -10.96 55.41 -3.96
CA ALA A 465 -11.68 55.45 -5.23
C ALA A 465 -12.97 54.62 -5.46
N THR A 466 -14.11 55.25 -5.21
CA THR A 466 -15.37 55.01 -5.93
C THR A 466 -15.29 55.59 -7.36
N GLY A 467 -14.59 54.93 -8.27
CA GLY A 467 -14.57 55.27 -9.71
C GLY A 467 -13.24 54.98 -10.41
N GLY A 468 -13.29 54.22 -11.51
CA GLY A 468 -12.11 53.84 -12.31
C GLY A 468 -12.27 52.47 -12.96
N THR A 469 -11.35 52.10 -13.86
CA THR A 469 -11.25 50.71 -14.34
C THR A 469 -10.54 49.86 -13.27
N ASN A 470 -10.77 48.54 -13.28
CA ASN A 470 -10.11 47.62 -12.34
C ASN A 470 -8.57 47.74 -12.39
N VAL A 471 -8.01 47.96 -13.59
CA VAL A 471 -6.58 48.22 -13.81
C VAL A 471 -6.09 49.45 -13.02
N ALA A 472 -6.87 50.54 -12.98
CA ALA A 472 -6.49 51.74 -12.24
C ALA A 472 -6.57 51.53 -10.72
N PHE A 473 -7.53 50.73 -10.26
CA PHE A 473 -7.62 50.35 -8.85
C PHE A 473 -6.43 49.49 -8.41
N MET A 474 -6.08 48.45 -9.18
CA MET A 474 -4.93 47.59 -8.88
C MET A 474 -3.62 48.38 -8.89
N ALA A 475 -3.40 49.25 -9.88
CA ALA A 475 -2.21 50.09 -9.92
C ALA A 475 -2.13 51.06 -8.72
N ALA A 476 -3.26 51.60 -8.26
CA ALA A 476 -3.31 52.44 -7.07
C ALA A 476 -3.01 51.63 -5.80
N ALA A 477 -3.56 50.42 -5.71
CA ALA A 477 -3.36 49.49 -4.60
C ALA A 477 -1.89 49.11 -4.41
N GLU A 478 -1.21 48.72 -5.49
CA GLU A 478 0.21 48.33 -5.50
C GLU A 478 1.16 49.48 -5.11
N SER A 479 0.72 50.73 -5.29
CA SER A 479 1.48 51.94 -4.96
C SER A 479 1.14 52.54 -3.59
N SER A 480 0.14 51.98 -2.88
CA SER A 480 -0.36 52.55 -1.63
C SER A 480 0.63 52.33 -0.48
N THR A 481 1.07 53.43 0.12
CA THR A 481 1.86 53.44 1.36
C THR A 481 0.98 53.54 2.61
N THR A 482 -0.35 53.48 2.47
CA THR A 482 -1.27 53.66 3.60
C THR A 482 -1.78 52.31 4.08
N ALA A 483 -1.55 52.01 5.34
CA ALA A 483 -2.09 50.81 5.97
C ALA A 483 -3.63 50.88 6.01
N GLY A 484 -4.29 49.78 5.66
CA GLY A 484 -5.75 49.68 5.70
C GLY A 484 -6.35 48.71 4.69
N VAL A 485 -7.68 48.62 4.74
CA VAL A 485 -8.50 47.82 3.82
C VAL A 485 -9.32 48.74 2.91
N VAL A 486 -9.21 48.53 1.60
CA VAL A 486 -9.93 49.27 0.55
C VAL A 486 -10.73 48.30 -0.31
N ALA A 487 -11.90 48.68 -0.81
CA ALA A 487 -12.69 47.88 -1.75
C ALA A 487 -13.05 48.63 -3.06
N HIS A 488 -13.06 47.92 -4.20
CA HIS A 488 -13.57 48.37 -5.50
C HIS A 488 -14.55 47.34 -6.08
N ASN A 489 -15.58 47.79 -6.80
CA ASN A 489 -16.55 46.91 -7.45
C ASN A 489 -16.63 47.23 -8.95
N ASP A 490 -16.54 46.21 -9.80
CA ASP A 490 -16.57 46.34 -11.27
C ASP A 490 -17.95 46.03 -11.89
N GLY A 491 -18.95 45.75 -11.05
CA GLY A 491 -20.30 45.33 -11.43
C GLY A 491 -20.55 43.83 -11.25
N ASN A 492 -19.51 43.00 -11.29
CA ASN A 492 -19.61 41.55 -11.13
C ASN A 492 -18.88 41.04 -9.87
N ASN A 493 -17.71 41.61 -9.58
CA ASN A 493 -16.82 41.21 -8.49
C ASN A 493 -16.44 42.41 -7.60
N THR A 494 -16.05 42.12 -6.36
CA THR A 494 -15.48 43.11 -5.42
C THR A 494 -14.01 42.78 -5.17
N TYR A 495 -13.13 43.76 -5.34
CA TYR A 495 -11.69 43.64 -5.09
C TYR A 495 -11.36 44.34 -3.78
N VAL A 496 -10.75 43.63 -2.85
CA VAL A 496 -10.34 44.11 -1.53
C VAL A 496 -8.81 44.13 -1.46
N VAL A 497 -8.23 45.22 -1.00
CA VAL A 497 -6.78 45.35 -0.85
C VAL A 497 -6.48 45.48 0.63
N ALA A 498 -5.60 44.64 1.15
CA ALA A 498 -4.99 44.83 2.47
C ALA A 498 -3.54 45.27 2.28
N SER A 499 -3.21 46.48 2.73
CA SER A 499 -1.84 46.99 2.77
C SER A 499 -1.39 47.16 4.22
N ASP A 500 -0.13 46.80 4.50
CA ASP A 500 0.53 47.03 5.79
C ASP A 500 1.12 48.45 5.93
N GLY A 501 1.04 49.26 4.87
CA GLY A 501 1.53 50.64 4.84
C GLY A 501 3.06 50.78 4.72
N SER A 502 3.79 49.70 4.45
CA SER A 502 5.27 49.71 4.39
C SER A 502 5.84 50.32 3.10
N GLY A 503 5.01 50.68 2.12
CA GLY A 503 5.41 51.32 0.86
C GLY A 503 6.24 50.42 -0.08
N ASN A 504 6.33 49.12 0.22
CA ASN A 504 6.93 48.12 -0.65
C ASN A 504 5.82 47.25 -1.27
N SER A 505 5.72 47.25 -2.60
CA SER A 505 4.67 46.57 -3.37
C SER A 505 4.58 45.06 -3.12
N ALA A 506 5.63 44.46 -2.51
CA ALA A 506 5.66 43.04 -2.14
C ALA A 506 4.74 42.66 -0.96
N HIS A 507 4.06 43.63 -0.33
CA HIS A 507 3.29 43.43 0.89
C HIS A 507 1.78 43.73 0.75
N ALA A 508 1.32 44.15 -0.43
CA ALA A 508 -0.11 44.35 -0.68
C ALA A 508 -0.68 43.10 -1.35
N SER A 509 -1.63 42.44 -0.69
CA SER A 509 -2.37 41.34 -1.30
C SER A 509 -3.72 41.85 -1.80
N ILE A 510 -4.04 41.53 -3.06
CA ILE A 510 -5.32 41.89 -3.67
C ILE A 510 -6.21 40.66 -3.61
N ILE A 511 -7.39 40.82 -3.02
CA ILE A 511 -8.38 39.76 -2.87
C ILE A 511 -9.56 40.07 -3.78
N GLU A 512 -9.84 39.20 -4.74
CA GLU A 512 -11.06 39.27 -5.56
C GLU A 512 -12.15 38.38 -4.94
N LEU A 513 -13.29 38.97 -4.62
CA LEU A 513 -14.49 38.29 -4.15
C LEU A 513 -15.43 38.07 -5.34
N VAL A 514 -15.47 36.83 -5.85
CA VAL A 514 -16.18 36.48 -7.08
C VAL A 514 -17.68 36.35 -6.82
N GLY A 515 -18.47 37.05 -7.63
CA GLY A 515 -19.94 37.09 -7.54
C GLY A 515 -20.48 38.05 -6.47
N VAL A 516 -19.62 38.86 -5.85
CA VAL A 516 -20.00 39.92 -4.92
C VAL A 516 -20.13 41.24 -5.68
N ASN A 517 -21.36 41.75 -5.83
CA ASN A 517 -21.67 42.90 -6.69
C ASN A 517 -22.02 44.20 -5.94
N THR A 518 -21.71 44.29 -4.65
CA THR A 518 -21.95 45.48 -3.84
C THR A 518 -20.71 45.94 -3.09
N ALA A 519 -20.42 47.25 -3.14
CA ALA A 519 -19.28 47.87 -2.46
C ALA A 519 -19.57 48.24 -0.99
N THR A 520 -20.85 48.28 -0.58
CA THR A 520 -21.28 48.83 0.73
C THR A 520 -22.11 47.88 1.60
N ALA A 521 -22.69 46.80 1.05
CA ALA A 521 -23.45 45.82 1.83
C ALA A 521 -23.63 44.55 1.00
N VAL A 522 -22.97 43.46 1.36
CA VAL A 522 -23.16 42.15 0.73
C VAL A 522 -24.48 41.57 1.23
N GLY A 523 -25.56 41.87 0.51
CA GLY A 523 -26.90 41.39 0.82
C GLY A 523 -27.10 39.97 0.28
N GLY A 524 -26.80 38.96 1.09
CA GLY A 524 -27.39 37.63 1.01
C GLY A 524 -26.79 36.60 0.04
N GLY A 525 -25.77 36.94 -0.76
CA GLY A 525 -25.03 35.97 -1.59
C GLY A 525 -23.60 35.84 -1.10
N GLY A 526 -23.19 34.68 -0.57
CA GLY A 526 -21.79 34.41 -0.24
C GLY A 526 -20.91 34.47 -1.49
N ALA A 527 -19.65 34.86 -1.34
CA ALA A 527 -18.68 34.77 -2.43
C ALA A 527 -18.61 33.30 -2.90
N THR A 528 -18.75 33.07 -4.20
CA THR A 528 -18.66 31.71 -4.75
C THR A 528 -17.22 31.20 -4.77
N ALA A 529 -16.27 32.14 -4.86
CA ALA A 529 -14.84 31.94 -4.75
C ALA A 529 -14.17 33.24 -4.28
N ILE A 530 -13.00 33.11 -3.67
CA ILE A 530 -12.09 34.19 -3.31
C ILE A 530 -10.80 33.95 -4.09
N HIS A 531 -10.36 34.89 -4.92
CA HIS A 531 -9.02 34.83 -5.48
C HIS A 531 -8.07 35.71 -4.68
N ILE A 532 -6.84 35.22 -4.45
CA ILE A 532 -5.77 36.02 -3.91
C ILE A 532 -4.73 36.21 -5.02
N LEU A 533 -4.45 37.48 -5.33
CA LEU A 533 -3.60 37.94 -6.44
C LEU A 533 -2.27 38.48 -5.93
#